data_AF-A0A0D2L8V7-F1
#
_entry.id   AF-A0A0D2L8V7-F1
#
_cell.length_a   1.000
_cell.length_b   1.000
_cell.length_c   1.000
_cell.angle_alpha   90.00
_cell.angle_beta   90.00
_cell.angle_gamma   90.00
#
_symmetry.space_group_name_H-M   'P 1'
#
loop_
_entity.id
_entity.type
_entity.pdbx_description
1 polymer ?
#
loop_
_entity_poly.entity_id
_entity_poly.type
_entity_poly.pdbx_seq_one_letter_code
_entity_poly.pdbx_strand_id
1 'polypeptide(L)'
;MADCPADAHWFCRSCTKDWKRVPGAPGVAYATPPDTSKWTNQRFLDGDPMYRLLKTDPRYFDAFFWSSHTFSHPMLDNATFDFTKAQMDMNARMAGPDFLGLTSKATFSRSSMVTPSISGLFNADSLAALAASGVTAVAGDNTWPVLTNRANPHHVLYTTQETNGYPYAPGAFALAITPRWATAMAYSASSAQEALDLYNSEVAAPDKEISLQNLLWKEAERVLTDGLLSLRHDGHMFHQANMRVAGSGGAGSLLMMWTETVLARLLAVVDWPVTSLKLDDLAAAFMRREARDNCRLSHRLGISRASGTVQYIAVTSGAAAAAIECGAPLITPRGVGVDGNGTSLLAAVGTAAGYNSSVVRLPAGGSALLRVSGALPWALPPRV
;
A
#
# COMPACT_ATOMS: atom_id res chain seq x y z
N MET A 1 8.77 29.41 7.86
CA MET A 1 7.59 28.63 7.47
C MET A 1 6.39 29.53 7.68
N ALA A 2 5.58 29.76 6.65
CA ALA A 2 4.39 30.59 6.79
C ALA A 2 3.36 29.86 7.66
N ASP A 3 2.74 30.59 8.58
CA ASP A 3 1.61 30.07 9.36
C ASP A 3 0.44 29.73 8.44
N CYS A 4 -0.32 28.70 8.78
CA CYS A 4 -1.59 28.42 8.10
C CYS A 4 -2.53 29.61 8.28
N PRO A 5 -3.10 30.18 7.20
CA PRO A 5 -4.06 31.26 7.35
C PRO A 5 -5.27 30.78 8.15
N ALA A 6 -5.56 31.46 9.27
CA ALA A 6 -6.65 31.08 10.17
C ALA A 6 -8.05 31.18 9.50
N ASP A 7 -8.13 31.92 8.41
CA ASP A 7 -9.31 32.21 7.58
C ASP A 7 -9.42 31.33 6.33
N ALA A 8 -8.47 30.44 6.07
CA ALA A 8 -8.55 29.52 4.93
C ALA A 8 -9.78 28.59 5.05
N HIS A 9 -10.40 28.30 3.90
CA HIS A 9 -11.52 27.37 3.78
C HIS A 9 -11.15 26.00 4.37
N TRP A 10 -12.08 25.26 4.98
CA TRP A 10 -11.74 24.09 5.82
C TRP A 10 -10.92 22.99 5.11
N PHE A 11 -11.02 22.85 3.78
CA PHE A 11 -10.17 21.98 2.96
C PHE A 11 -8.79 22.60 2.62
N CYS A 12 -8.70 23.93 2.56
CA CYS A 12 -7.47 24.73 2.42
C CYS A 12 -6.77 25.03 3.76
N ARG A 13 -7.35 24.65 4.91
CA ARG A 13 -6.65 24.59 6.21
C ARG A 13 -5.65 23.43 6.28
N SER A 14 -5.59 22.64 5.22
CA SER A 14 -4.35 21.96 4.87
C SER A 14 -3.29 23.03 4.69
N CYS A 15 -2.53 23.27 5.74
CA CYS A 15 -1.15 23.65 5.55
C CYS A 15 -0.58 22.73 4.45
N THR A 16 0.39 23.18 3.66
CA THR A 16 1.06 22.31 2.68
C THR A 16 1.31 20.93 3.30
N LYS A 17 1.15 19.83 2.55
CA LYS A 17 1.17 18.45 3.10
C LYS A 17 2.46 18.07 3.85
N ASP A 18 3.43 18.99 3.92
CA ASP A 18 4.70 18.98 4.63
C ASP A 18 4.75 19.91 5.87
N TRP A 19 3.62 20.49 6.30
CA TRP A 19 3.60 21.37 7.46
C TRP A 19 3.84 20.61 8.75
N LYS A 20 4.98 20.92 9.36
CA LYS A 20 5.41 20.31 10.60
C LYS A 20 4.77 21.02 11.79
N ARG A 21 3.82 20.34 12.43
CA ARG A 21 3.17 20.86 13.64
C ARG A 21 4.16 20.84 14.83
N VAL A 22 4.12 21.89 15.65
CA VAL A 22 4.86 21.93 16.93
C VAL A 22 4.22 20.94 17.92
N PRO A 23 4.96 19.92 18.40
CA PRO A 23 4.42 18.95 19.36
C PRO A 23 3.93 19.62 20.64
N GLY A 24 2.80 19.16 21.19
CA GLY A 24 2.20 19.69 22.41
C GLY A 24 1.57 21.09 22.30
N ALA A 25 1.62 21.74 21.14
CA ALA A 25 0.91 23.00 20.92
C ALA A 25 -0.62 22.81 21.09
N PRO A 26 -1.39 23.86 21.38
CA PRO A 26 -2.84 23.80 21.23
C PRO A 26 -3.21 23.41 19.78
N GLY A 27 -4.09 22.43 19.62
CA GLY A 27 -4.60 22.03 18.30
C GLY A 27 -5.89 22.75 17.94
N VAL A 28 -6.36 22.55 16.71
CA VAL A 28 -7.71 22.99 16.32
C VAL A 28 -8.73 22.23 17.17
N ALA A 29 -9.64 22.95 17.80
CA ALA A 29 -10.83 22.36 18.39
C ALA A 29 -11.69 21.79 17.26
N TYR A 30 -11.60 20.49 17.04
CA TYR A 30 -12.56 19.78 16.22
C TYR A 30 -13.86 19.59 17.01
N ALA A 31 -14.97 19.33 16.30
CA ALA A 31 -16.24 19.04 16.93
C ALA A 31 -16.08 18.00 18.04
N THR A 32 -16.71 18.25 19.20
CA THR A 32 -16.71 17.33 20.33
C THR A 32 -17.06 15.92 19.84
N PRO A 33 -16.25 14.89 20.17
CA PRO A 33 -16.58 13.52 19.83
C PRO A 33 -18.02 13.18 20.21
N PRO A 34 -18.76 12.45 19.36
CA PRO A 34 -20.14 12.11 19.69
C PRO A 34 -20.21 11.27 20.95
N ASP A 35 -21.29 11.46 21.71
CA ASP A 35 -21.56 10.69 22.91
C ASP A 35 -21.82 9.21 22.54
N THR A 36 -20.79 8.40 22.73
CA THR A 36 -20.82 6.97 22.43
C THR A 36 -21.68 6.15 23.39
N SER A 37 -22.17 6.73 24.50
CA SER A 37 -23.13 6.04 25.39
C SER A 37 -24.48 5.78 24.71
N LYS A 38 -24.79 6.57 23.67
CA LYS A 38 -26.02 6.45 22.88
C LYS A 38 -25.92 5.45 21.73
N TRP A 39 -24.76 4.81 21.58
CA TRP A 39 -24.52 3.83 20.52
C TRP A 39 -25.00 2.46 20.95
N THR A 40 -25.95 1.91 20.21
CA THR A 40 -26.38 0.52 20.35
C THR A 40 -26.37 -0.13 18.98
N ASN A 41 -26.02 -1.41 18.92
CA ASN A 41 -26.04 -2.17 17.69
C ASN A 41 -27.43 -2.11 17.01
N GLN A 42 -28.51 -2.17 17.81
CA GLN A 42 -29.88 -2.07 17.31
C GLN A 42 -30.15 -0.74 16.61
N ARG A 43 -29.70 0.38 17.19
CA ARG A 43 -29.89 1.71 16.57
C ARG A 43 -29.25 1.81 15.19
N PHE A 44 -28.06 1.22 15.01
CA PHE A 44 -27.39 1.20 13.71
C PHE A 44 -28.07 0.24 12.73
N LEU A 45 -28.51 -0.93 13.19
CA LEU A 45 -29.33 -1.84 12.39
C LEU A 45 -30.59 -1.16 11.87
N ASP A 46 -31.24 -0.32 12.68
CA ASP A 46 -32.48 0.35 12.29
C ASP A 46 -32.24 1.59 11.42
N GLY A 47 -31.18 2.35 11.71
CA GLY A 47 -30.91 3.66 11.11
C GLY A 47 -30.00 3.68 9.89
N ASP A 48 -29.19 2.63 9.66
CA ASP A 48 -28.21 2.59 8.58
C ASP A 48 -28.36 1.30 7.75
N PRO A 49 -28.91 1.37 6.52
CA PRO A 49 -29.04 0.23 5.63
C PRO A 49 -27.71 -0.44 5.27
N MET A 50 -26.61 0.30 5.18
CA MET A 50 -25.28 -0.26 4.90
C MET A 50 -24.75 -1.01 6.10
N TYR A 51 -24.87 -0.44 7.30
CA TYR A 51 -24.54 -1.13 8.54
C TYR A 51 -25.35 -2.43 8.67
N ARG A 52 -26.66 -2.36 8.43
CA ARG A 52 -27.55 -3.53 8.43
C ARG A 52 -27.06 -4.58 7.44
N LEU A 53 -26.81 -4.20 6.18
CA LEU A 53 -26.32 -5.10 5.13
C LEU A 53 -25.07 -5.84 5.58
N LEU A 54 -24.04 -5.12 6.02
CA LEU A 54 -22.78 -5.71 6.48
C LEU A 54 -22.99 -6.63 7.69
N LYS A 55 -23.82 -6.22 8.64
CA LYS A 55 -24.04 -6.97 9.88
C LYS A 55 -24.86 -8.24 9.67
N THR A 56 -25.80 -8.23 8.72
CA THR A 56 -26.71 -9.37 8.47
C THR A 56 -26.22 -10.34 7.41
N ASP A 57 -25.30 -9.92 6.54
CA ASP A 57 -24.75 -10.76 5.48
C ASP A 57 -23.21 -10.87 5.58
N PRO A 58 -22.69 -11.96 6.19
CA PRO A 58 -21.27 -12.09 6.45
C PRO A 58 -20.42 -12.21 5.18
N ARG A 59 -21.02 -12.48 4.01
CA ARG A 59 -20.30 -12.60 2.74
C ARG A 59 -19.57 -11.30 2.39
N TYR A 60 -20.12 -10.14 2.79
CA TYR A 60 -19.47 -8.85 2.55
C TYR A 60 -18.21 -8.64 3.41
N PHE A 61 -18.13 -9.24 4.61
CA PHE A 61 -16.92 -9.12 5.43
C PHE A 61 -15.74 -9.91 4.86
N ASP A 62 -16.03 -11.04 4.23
CA ASP A 62 -15.01 -11.92 3.68
C ASP A 62 -14.67 -11.55 2.22
N ALA A 63 -15.55 -10.80 1.52
CA ALA A 63 -15.32 -10.33 0.15
C ALA A 63 -14.46 -9.06 0.03
N PHE A 64 -14.30 -8.30 1.12
CA PHE A 64 -13.56 -7.03 1.14
C PHE A 64 -12.48 -7.03 2.21
N PHE A 65 -11.39 -6.31 1.97
CA PHE A 65 -10.42 -5.95 3.00
C PHE A 65 -10.84 -4.67 3.70
N TRP A 66 -10.62 -4.63 5.01
CA TRP A 66 -11.08 -3.55 5.88
C TRP A 66 -9.87 -2.89 6.55
N SER A 67 -9.93 -1.57 6.75
CA SER A 67 -8.91 -0.82 7.50
C SER A 67 -9.54 0.44 8.11
N SER A 68 -8.83 1.09 9.03
CA SER A 68 -9.31 2.35 9.59
C SER A 68 -9.11 3.51 8.61
N HIS A 69 -10.07 4.44 8.62
CA HIS A 69 -9.95 5.75 8.01
C HIS A 69 -10.32 6.88 8.99
N THR A 70 -10.01 6.69 10.29
CA THR A 70 -10.53 7.46 11.44
C THR A 70 -12.05 7.41 11.58
N PHE A 71 -12.59 7.93 12.68
CA PHE A 71 -14.03 7.81 12.97
C PHE A 71 -14.87 8.87 12.25
N SER A 72 -14.54 10.16 12.40
CA SER A 72 -15.30 11.27 11.82
C SER A 72 -14.56 11.98 10.69
N HIS A 73 -13.51 11.35 10.14
CA HIS A 73 -12.67 11.90 9.07
C HIS A 73 -12.15 13.35 9.33
N PRO A 74 -11.60 13.67 10.53
CA PRO A 74 -11.04 15.01 10.75
C PRO A 74 -9.67 15.13 10.10
N MET A 75 -9.33 16.32 9.60
CA MET A 75 -7.94 16.61 9.23
C MET A 75 -7.04 16.46 10.45
N LEU A 76 -5.90 15.77 10.31
CA LEU A 76 -4.98 15.48 11.41
C LEU A 76 -3.77 16.42 11.42
N ASP A 77 -3.61 17.31 10.44
CA ASP A 77 -2.44 18.18 10.33
C ASP A 77 -2.24 19.03 11.59
N ASN A 78 -3.33 19.58 12.15
CA ASN A 78 -3.31 20.36 13.40
C ASN A 78 -4.09 19.72 14.57
N ALA A 79 -4.23 18.39 14.57
CA ALA A 79 -4.90 17.66 15.64
C ALA A 79 -4.00 17.43 16.85
N THR A 80 -4.59 17.36 18.04
CA THR A 80 -3.86 16.95 19.25
C THR A 80 -3.75 15.42 19.34
N PHE A 81 -2.88 14.93 20.22
CA PHE A 81 -2.78 13.51 20.54
C PHE A 81 -4.13 12.95 21.01
N ASP A 82 -4.73 13.56 22.04
CA ASP A 82 -5.98 13.07 22.64
C ASP A 82 -7.14 13.04 21.64
N PHE A 83 -7.24 14.06 20.78
CA PHE A 83 -8.27 14.09 19.75
C PHE A 83 -8.03 12.97 18.71
N THR A 84 -6.80 12.82 18.23
CA THR A 84 -6.44 11.75 17.29
C THR A 84 -6.70 10.37 17.90
N LYS A 85 -6.35 10.17 19.18
CA LYS A 85 -6.56 8.92 19.90
C LYS A 85 -8.03 8.60 20.06
N ALA A 86 -8.87 9.60 20.40
CA ALA A 86 -10.31 9.43 20.48
C ALA A 86 -10.92 8.99 19.13
N GLN A 87 -10.44 9.55 18.02
CA GLN A 87 -10.86 9.16 16.66
C GLN A 87 -10.52 7.70 16.35
N MET A 88 -9.32 7.25 16.75
CA MET A 88 -8.93 5.86 16.57
C MET A 88 -9.74 4.92 17.46
N ASP A 89 -9.94 5.27 18.72
CA ASP A 89 -10.68 4.45 19.69
C ASP A 89 -12.15 4.29 19.31
N MET A 90 -12.80 5.37 18.87
CA MET A 90 -14.19 5.32 18.40
C MET A 90 -14.34 4.47 17.13
N ASN A 91 -13.40 4.60 16.19
CA ASN A 91 -13.43 3.79 14.97
C ASN A 91 -13.17 2.31 15.27
N ALA A 92 -12.21 2.02 16.16
CA ALA A 92 -11.93 0.66 16.62
C ALA A 92 -13.12 0.05 17.37
N ARG A 93 -13.85 0.85 18.17
CA ARG A 93 -15.09 0.43 18.82
C ARG A 93 -16.15 0.06 17.80
N MET A 94 -16.40 0.89 16.78
CA MET A 94 -17.36 0.59 15.71
C MET A 94 -16.98 -0.66 14.89
N ALA A 95 -15.69 -0.86 14.64
CA ALA A 95 -15.19 -2.07 13.99
C ALA A 95 -15.22 -3.31 14.92
N GLY A 96 -15.33 -3.11 16.24
CA GLY A 96 -15.20 -4.12 17.27
C GLY A 96 -16.39 -5.08 17.39
N PRO A 97 -16.29 -6.10 18.26
CA PRO A 97 -17.28 -7.17 18.41
C PRO A 97 -18.69 -6.67 18.79
N ASP A 98 -18.79 -5.58 19.54
CA ASP A 98 -20.06 -5.00 19.97
C ASP A 98 -20.87 -4.38 18.81
N PHE A 99 -20.22 -4.12 17.68
CA PHE A 99 -20.80 -3.47 16.51
C PHE A 99 -20.55 -4.30 15.25
N LEU A 100 -19.64 -3.92 14.36
CA LEU A 100 -19.45 -4.63 13.08
C LEU A 100 -18.75 -5.99 13.23
N GLY A 101 -17.93 -6.19 14.26
CA GLY A 101 -17.18 -7.43 14.47
C GLY A 101 -16.07 -7.68 13.43
N LEU A 102 -15.59 -6.62 12.78
CA LEU A 102 -14.51 -6.66 11.78
C LEU A 102 -13.16 -6.99 12.40
N THR A 103 -12.90 -6.55 13.63
CA THR A 103 -11.57 -6.66 14.24
C THR A 103 -11.12 -8.10 14.50
N SER A 104 -11.98 -9.10 14.42
CA SER A 104 -11.63 -10.53 14.51
C SER A 104 -11.39 -11.18 13.14
N LYS A 105 -11.76 -10.52 12.03
CA LYS A 105 -11.66 -11.06 10.68
C LYS A 105 -10.22 -11.04 10.16
N ALA A 106 -9.86 -12.04 9.36
CA ALA A 106 -8.57 -12.09 8.67
C ALA A 106 -8.43 -10.99 7.61
N THR A 107 -9.56 -10.48 7.09
CA THR A 107 -9.63 -9.40 6.11
C THR A 107 -9.41 -8.00 6.71
N PHE A 108 -9.36 -7.88 8.04
CA PHE A 108 -9.17 -6.60 8.72
C PHE A 108 -7.68 -6.27 8.93
N SER A 109 -7.27 -5.09 8.49
CA SER A 109 -5.94 -4.52 8.74
C SER A 109 -5.94 -3.81 10.08
N ARG A 110 -5.19 -4.35 11.04
CA ARG A 110 -5.13 -3.84 12.42
C ARG A 110 -4.06 -2.79 12.61
N SER A 111 -2.96 -2.91 11.88
CA SER A 111 -1.74 -2.11 12.05
C SER A 111 -1.50 -1.10 10.92
N SER A 112 -2.24 -1.22 9.83
CA SER A 112 -2.18 -0.31 8.69
C SER A 112 -3.49 0.43 8.51
N MET A 113 -3.40 1.73 8.19
CA MET A 113 -4.57 2.57 7.94
C MET A 113 -4.36 3.58 6.82
N VAL A 114 -5.44 4.24 6.41
CA VAL A 114 -5.38 5.43 5.58
C VAL A 114 -5.72 6.63 6.46
N THR A 115 -4.85 7.63 6.56
CA THR A 115 -5.19 8.87 7.27
C THR A 115 -6.17 9.72 6.45
N PRO A 116 -7.15 10.39 7.07
CA PRO A 116 -8.13 11.23 6.38
C PRO A 116 -7.43 12.28 5.52
N SER A 117 -7.73 12.29 4.23
CA SER A 117 -7.06 13.15 3.23
C SER A 117 -5.53 13.13 3.30
N ILE A 118 -4.88 12.04 3.73
CA ILE A 118 -3.40 11.97 3.86
C ILE A 118 -2.86 13.11 4.75
N SER A 119 -3.53 13.35 5.87
CA SER A 119 -3.16 14.38 6.85
C SER A 119 -2.50 13.79 8.09
N GLY A 120 -1.83 14.63 8.87
CA GLY A 120 -1.17 14.27 10.13
C GLY A 120 0.19 13.60 9.97
N LEU A 121 0.68 13.44 8.74
CA LEU A 121 1.96 12.77 8.48
C LEU A 121 3.18 13.61 8.88
N PHE A 122 2.98 14.89 9.22
CA PHE A 122 4.00 15.80 9.77
C PHE A 122 3.59 16.35 11.15
N ASN A 123 2.65 15.67 11.80
CA ASN A 123 2.18 15.99 13.13
C ASN A 123 2.62 14.91 14.12
N ALA A 124 3.62 15.22 14.94
CA ALA A 124 4.18 14.29 15.92
C ALA A 124 3.14 13.75 16.92
N ASP A 125 2.19 14.59 17.34
CA ASP A 125 1.15 14.21 18.32
C ASP A 125 0.16 13.23 17.68
N SER A 126 -0.25 13.49 16.44
CA SER A 126 -1.09 12.55 15.69
C SER A 126 -0.37 11.23 15.41
N LEU A 127 0.87 11.27 14.92
CA LEU A 127 1.66 10.05 14.67
C LEU A 127 1.86 9.22 15.95
N ALA A 128 2.11 9.87 17.09
CA ALA A 128 2.19 9.20 18.38
C ALA A 128 0.85 8.58 18.81
N ALA A 129 -0.29 9.25 18.57
CA ALA A 129 -1.61 8.70 18.85
C ALA A 129 -1.97 7.51 17.95
N LEU A 130 -1.58 7.55 16.67
CA LEU A 130 -1.70 6.41 15.75
C LEU A 130 -0.86 5.23 16.26
N ALA A 131 0.41 5.47 16.60
CA ALA A 131 1.29 4.45 17.17
C ALA A 131 0.72 3.82 18.46
N ALA A 132 0.21 4.67 19.37
CA ALA A 132 -0.45 4.22 20.60
C ALA A 132 -1.76 3.44 20.36
N SER A 133 -2.34 3.55 19.16
CA SER A 133 -3.50 2.77 18.72
C SER A 133 -3.10 1.47 17.98
N GLY A 134 -1.81 1.14 17.94
CA GLY A 134 -1.28 -0.07 17.28
C GLY A 134 -0.99 0.10 15.78
N VAL A 135 -1.07 1.32 15.24
CA VAL A 135 -0.74 1.60 13.84
C VAL A 135 0.78 1.61 13.66
N THR A 136 1.28 0.78 12.75
CA THR A 136 2.70 0.73 12.36
C THR A 136 2.95 1.25 10.94
N ALA A 137 1.90 1.29 10.11
CA ALA A 137 1.99 1.80 8.75
C ALA A 137 0.77 2.63 8.33
N VAL A 138 0.99 3.61 7.46
CA VAL A 138 -0.05 4.47 6.88
C VAL A 138 0.15 4.59 5.38
N ALA A 139 -0.94 4.75 4.63
CA ALA A 139 -0.86 5.08 3.22
C ALA A 139 -0.45 6.54 3.00
N GLY A 140 0.57 6.76 2.16
CA GLY A 140 0.97 8.09 1.68
C GLY A 140 0.25 8.51 0.40
N ASP A 141 0.89 9.41 -0.33
CA ASP A 141 0.45 9.90 -1.64
C ASP A 141 1.66 10.20 -2.51
N ASN A 142 1.80 9.45 -3.60
CA ASN A 142 2.93 9.53 -4.51
C ASN A 142 3.01 10.85 -5.29
N THR A 143 1.94 11.65 -5.31
CA THR A 143 1.97 13.00 -5.91
C THR A 143 2.79 13.99 -5.06
N TRP A 144 3.09 13.64 -3.80
CA TRP A 144 3.90 14.45 -2.89
C TRP A 144 5.26 13.78 -2.67
N PRO A 145 6.34 14.29 -3.29
CA PRO A 145 7.66 13.69 -3.17
C PRO A 145 8.26 13.68 -1.75
N VAL A 146 7.61 14.35 -0.78
CA VAL A 146 7.97 14.32 0.64
C VAL A 146 7.42 13.09 1.37
N LEU A 147 6.48 12.37 0.75
CA LEU A 147 5.82 11.17 1.29
C LEU A 147 6.31 9.88 0.62
N THR A 148 7.37 9.95 -0.19
CA THR A 148 7.93 8.81 -0.91
C THR A 148 9.40 8.59 -0.55
N ASN A 149 9.85 7.35 -0.63
CA ASN A 149 11.26 7.02 -0.48
C ASN A 149 12.00 7.36 -1.78
N ARG A 150 12.78 8.45 -1.74
CA ARG A 150 13.53 8.95 -2.92
C ARG A 150 14.77 8.13 -3.25
N ALA A 151 15.29 7.36 -2.30
CA ALA A 151 16.47 6.53 -2.51
C ALA A 151 16.11 5.22 -3.22
N ASN A 152 14.97 4.62 -2.88
CA ASN A 152 14.46 3.43 -3.53
C ASN A 152 12.93 3.46 -3.55
N PRO A 153 12.31 3.52 -4.73
CA PRO A 153 10.86 3.58 -4.80
C PRO A 153 10.22 2.32 -4.22
N HIS A 154 10.88 1.14 -4.26
CA HIS A 154 10.33 -0.14 -3.78
C HIS A 154 10.36 -0.31 -2.26
N HIS A 155 10.78 0.72 -1.51
CA HIS A 155 10.79 0.72 -0.05
C HIS A 155 9.73 1.69 0.48
N VAL A 156 9.34 1.52 1.74
CA VAL A 156 8.52 2.52 2.43
C VAL A 156 9.36 3.75 2.76
N LEU A 157 8.70 4.88 3.02
CA LEU A 157 9.33 6.00 3.72
C LEU A 157 9.07 5.84 5.22
N TYR A 158 10.10 5.84 6.06
CA TYR A 158 9.89 5.89 7.51
C TYR A 158 9.82 7.33 7.99
N THR A 159 8.93 7.59 8.95
CA THR A 159 8.88 8.87 9.64
C THR A 159 10.18 9.12 10.42
N THR A 160 10.65 10.37 10.49
CA THR A 160 11.77 10.74 11.35
C THR A 160 11.44 11.93 12.25
N GLN A 161 12.18 12.09 13.35
CA GLN A 161 12.07 13.27 14.20
C GLN A 161 12.32 14.57 13.42
N GLU A 162 13.30 14.54 12.51
CA GLU A 162 13.71 15.70 11.71
C GLU A 162 12.61 16.11 10.73
N THR A 163 12.08 15.16 9.97
CA THR A 163 11.10 15.44 8.91
C THR A 163 9.68 15.51 9.46
N ASN A 164 9.24 14.49 10.20
CA ASN A 164 7.83 14.32 10.61
C ASN A 164 7.58 14.74 12.07
N GLY A 165 8.63 14.93 12.86
CA GLY A 165 8.52 15.18 14.30
C GLY A 165 8.34 13.90 15.14
N TYR A 166 8.33 12.72 14.51
CA TYR A 166 8.14 11.42 15.15
C TYR A 166 9.03 10.35 14.47
N PRO A 167 9.59 9.38 15.21
CA PRO A 167 9.53 9.22 16.67
C PRO A 167 10.37 10.28 17.39
N TYR A 168 9.96 10.69 18.58
CA TYR A 168 10.71 11.66 19.41
C TYR A 168 11.24 11.05 20.71
N ALA A 169 10.74 9.88 21.12
CA ALA A 169 11.23 9.15 22.29
C ALA A 169 12.31 8.13 21.88
N PRO A 170 13.42 8.01 22.64
CA PRO A 170 14.43 6.97 22.38
C PRO A 170 13.81 5.57 22.37
N GLY A 171 14.08 4.79 21.32
CA GLY A 171 13.56 3.43 21.17
C GLY A 171 12.12 3.32 20.65
N ALA A 172 11.41 4.43 20.44
CA ALA A 172 10.13 4.39 19.72
C ALA A 172 10.36 4.06 18.25
N PHE A 173 9.51 3.19 17.69
CA PHE A 173 9.61 2.78 16.30
C PHE A 173 9.09 3.90 15.38
N ALA A 174 9.65 3.99 14.18
CA ALA A 174 9.17 4.88 13.12
C ALA A 174 7.97 4.28 12.39
N LEU A 175 6.95 5.08 12.12
CA LEU A 175 5.83 4.64 11.28
C LEU A 175 6.29 4.54 9.83
N ALA A 176 5.82 3.50 9.14
CA ALA A 176 6.04 3.34 7.72
C ALA A 176 4.96 4.07 6.91
N ILE A 177 5.36 4.89 5.96
CA ILE A 177 4.49 5.51 4.96
C ILE A 177 4.61 4.66 3.69
N THR A 178 3.59 3.85 3.42
CA THR A 178 3.54 3.01 2.22
C THR A 178 3.10 3.85 1.02
N PRO A 179 3.79 3.75 -0.14
CA PRO A 179 3.45 4.55 -1.31
C PRO A 179 2.08 4.15 -1.88
N ARG A 180 1.38 5.14 -2.44
CA ARG A 180 0.04 4.99 -3.02
C ARG A 180 -0.17 5.99 -4.15
N TRP A 181 -0.63 5.50 -5.29
CA TRP A 181 -0.94 6.32 -6.45
C TRP A 181 -2.30 7.00 -6.32
N ALA A 182 -2.35 8.29 -6.64
CA ALA A 182 -3.60 8.93 -7.02
C ALA A 182 -4.07 8.42 -8.40
N THR A 183 -5.36 8.56 -8.67
CA THR A 183 -5.97 8.24 -9.96
C THR A 183 -6.71 9.45 -10.48
N ALA A 184 -6.95 9.48 -11.79
CA ALA A 184 -7.76 10.54 -12.39
C ALA A 184 -9.25 10.43 -12.01
N MET A 185 -9.66 9.34 -11.36
CA MET A 185 -11.00 9.20 -10.79
C MET A 185 -11.05 9.96 -9.47
N ALA A 186 -11.34 11.26 -9.55
CA ALA A 186 -11.33 12.17 -8.43
C ALA A 186 -12.22 11.68 -7.27
N TYR A 187 -11.83 12.02 -6.04
CA TYR A 187 -12.46 11.54 -4.80
C TYR A 187 -13.96 11.85 -4.67
N SER A 188 -14.40 12.94 -5.30
CA SER A 188 -15.78 13.43 -5.27
C SER A 188 -16.61 12.96 -6.48
N ALA A 189 -16.00 12.38 -7.50
CA ALA A 189 -16.70 11.96 -8.71
C ALA A 189 -17.54 10.70 -8.47
N SER A 190 -18.83 10.76 -8.80
CA SER A 190 -19.78 9.64 -8.73
C SER A 190 -20.31 9.21 -10.10
N SER A 191 -20.00 9.95 -11.16
CA SER A 191 -20.40 9.66 -12.53
C SER A 191 -19.28 9.94 -13.53
N ALA A 192 -19.40 9.40 -14.74
CA ALA A 192 -18.48 9.65 -15.85
C ALA A 192 -18.34 11.14 -16.16
N GLN A 193 -19.45 11.88 -16.18
CA GLN A 193 -19.43 13.31 -16.48
C GLN A 193 -18.70 14.09 -15.38
N GLU A 194 -19.01 13.82 -14.11
CA GLU A 194 -18.31 14.47 -12.98
C GLU A 194 -16.81 14.19 -13.00
N ALA A 195 -16.39 12.96 -13.35
CA ALA A 195 -14.98 12.62 -13.49
C ALA A 195 -14.29 13.42 -14.61
N LEU A 196 -14.95 13.58 -15.77
CA LEU A 196 -14.44 14.37 -16.88
C LEU A 196 -14.37 15.86 -16.54
N ASP A 197 -15.40 16.40 -15.90
CA ASP A 197 -15.47 17.81 -15.51
C ASP A 197 -14.33 18.17 -14.55
N LEU A 198 -14.09 17.32 -13.54
CA LEU A 198 -12.98 17.49 -12.59
C LEU A 198 -11.62 17.28 -13.25
N TYR A 199 -11.47 16.29 -14.13
CA TYR A 199 -10.22 16.12 -14.88
C TYR A 199 -9.90 17.37 -15.74
N ASN A 200 -10.91 17.90 -16.43
CA ASN A 200 -10.77 19.08 -17.29
C ASN A 200 -10.51 20.40 -16.53
N SER A 201 -10.85 20.48 -15.24
CA SER A 201 -10.53 21.64 -14.40
C SER A 201 -9.06 21.68 -13.98
N GLU A 202 -8.40 20.52 -13.89
CA GLU A 202 -7.04 20.38 -13.36
C GLU A 202 -5.95 20.28 -14.44
N VAL A 203 -6.29 19.86 -15.66
CA VAL A 203 -5.32 19.67 -16.76
C VAL A 203 -5.30 20.85 -17.73
N ALA A 204 -4.18 21.08 -18.40
CA ALA A 204 -4.06 22.09 -19.46
C ALA A 204 -4.26 21.47 -20.86
N ALA A 205 -4.55 22.30 -21.87
CA ALA A 205 -4.51 21.86 -23.27
C ALA A 205 -3.10 21.35 -23.64
N PRO A 206 -2.96 20.34 -24.53
CA PRO A 206 -4.00 19.70 -25.34
C PRO A 206 -4.73 18.52 -24.65
N ASP A 207 -4.44 18.25 -23.38
CA ASP A 207 -4.95 17.08 -22.65
C ASP A 207 -6.40 17.22 -22.13
N LYS A 208 -7.09 18.32 -22.47
CA LYS A 208 -8.49 18.59 -22.11
C LYS A 208 -9.49 17.94 -23.06
N GLU A 209 -10.75 17.87 -22.61
CA GLU A 209 -11.92 17.49 -23.43
C GLU A 209 -11.81 16.10 -24.07
N ILE A 210 -11.15 15.19 -23.36
CA ILE A 210 -11.06 13.79 -23.77
C ILE A 210 -12.34 13.01 -23.42
N SER A 211 -12.61 11.94 -24.15
CA SER A 211 -13.67 11.00 -23.78
C SER A 211 -13.31 10.22 -22.51
N LEU A 212 -14.33 9.69 -21.80
CA LEU A 212 -14.09 8.82 -20.65
C LEU A 212 -13.20 7.62 -21.03
N GLN A 213 -13.43 7.03 -22.20
CA GLN A 213 -12.62 5.91 -22.68
C GLN A 213 -11.16 6.30 -22.86
N ASN A 214 -10.88 7.47 -23.43
CA ASN A 214 -9.51 7.97 -23.60
C ASN A 214 -8.87 8.27 -22.24
N LEU A 215 -9.63 8.79 -21.27
CA LEU A 215 -9.15 9.01 -19.90
C LEU A 215 -8.77 7.68 -19.23
N LEU A 216 -9.65 6.67 -19.31
CA LEU A 216 -9.42 5.34 -18.75
C LEU A 216 -8.21 4.66 -19.41
N TRP A 217 -8.05 4.80 -20.73
CA TRP A 217 -6.89 4.29 -21.45
C TRP A 217 -5.59 4.97 -21.02
N LYS A 218 -5.58 6.31 -20.90
CA LYS A 218 -4.41 7.08 -20.44
C LYS A 218 -4.01 6.67 -19.02
N GLU A 219 -4.99 6.49 -18.13
CA GLU A 219 -4.75 5.96 -16.78
C GLU A 219 -4.21 4.53 -16.82
N ALA A 220 -4.76 3.64 -17.65
CA ALA A 220 -4.29 2.26 -17.76
C ALA A 220 -2.85 2.18 -18.27
N GLU A 221 -2.46 2.98 -19.26
CA GLU A 221 -1.08 3.08 -19.72
C GLU A 221 -0.15 3.57 -18.60
N ARG A 222 -0.52 4.65 -17.90
CA ARG A 222 0.27 5.18 -16.78
C ARG A 222 0.45 4.14 -15.66
N VAL A 223 -0.62 3.45 -15.27
CA VAL A 223 -0.58 2.40 -14.24
C VAL A 223 0.29 1.23 -14.68
N LEU A 224 0.24 0.87 -15.97
CA LEU A 224 1.06 -0.19 -16.53
C LEU A 224 2.55 0.19 -16.52
N THR A 225 2.91 1.37 -17.03
CA THR A 225 4.30 1.81 -17.19
C THR A 225 4.94 2.16 -15.84
N ASP A 226 4.25 2.99 -15.05
CA ASP A 226 4.82 3.58 -13.84
C ASP A 226 4.66 2.64 -12.65
N GLY A 227 3.70 1.72 -12.72
CA GLY A 227 3.33 0.80 -11.66
C GLY A 227 3.68 -0.65 -11.98
N LEU A 228 2.79 -1.32 -12.69
CA LEU A 228 2.69 -2.79 -12.73
C LEU A 228 3.89 -3.46 -13.43
N LEU A 229 4.31 -2.99 -14.61
CA LEU A 229 5.48 -3.56 -15.30
C LEU A 229 6.80 -3.19 -14.63
N SER A 230 6.80 -2.08 -13.88
CA SER A 230 7.90 -1.69 -13.01
C SER A 230 7.92 -2.45 -11.68
N LEU A 231 7.01 -3.42 -11.46
CA LEU A 231 6.88 -4.20 -10.23
C LEU A 231 6.74 -3.32 -8.97
N ARG A 232 6.05 -2.18 -9.10
CA ARG A 232 5.61 -1.36 -7.96
C ARG A 232 4.45 -2.07 -7.28
N HIS A 233 4.49 -2.18 -5.95
CA HIS A 233 3.38 -2.75 -5.18
C HIS A 233 2.42 -1.69 -4.63
N ASP A 234 2.63 -0.44 -5.00
CA ASP A 234 1.91 0.74 -4.53
C ASP A 234 0.40 0.57 -4.75
N GLY A 235 -0.39 0.91 -3.73
CA GLY A 235 -1.85 0.90 -3.85
C GLY A 235 -2.35 2.00 -4.81
N HIS A 236 -3.63 1.94 -5.17
CA HIS A 236 -4.30 3.01 -5.93
C HIS A 236 -5.44 3.59 -5.10
N MET A 237 -5.54 4.92 -5.07
CA MET A 237 -6.50 5.65 -4.26
C MET A 237 -7.83 5.83 -4.99
N PHE A 238 -8.92 5.43 -4.31
CA PHE A 238 -10.32 5.64 -4.69
C PHE A 238 -11.14 6.01 -3.46
N HIS A 239 -12.37 6.46 -3.69
CA HIS A 239 -13.29 6.88 -2.65
C HIS A 239 -14.69 6.29 -2.87
N GLN A 240 -15.51 6.33 -1.81
CA GLN A 240 -16.86 5.73 -1.82
C GLN A 240 -17.75 6.22 -2.97
N ALA A 241 -17.60 7.49 -3.40
CA ALA A 241 -18.36 8.04 -4.52
C ALA A 241 -18.08 7.30 -5.84
N ASN A 242 -16.85 6.84 -6.05
CA ASN A 242 -16.43 6.15 -7.27
C ASN A 242 -17.05 4.76 -7.41
N MET A 243 -17.68 4.22 -6.35
CA MET A 243 -18.35 2.91 -6.34
C MET A 243 -19.81 2.98 -6.82
N ARG A 244 -20.36 4.18 -7.08
CA ARG A 244 -21.73 4.33 -7.56
C ARG A 244 -21.89 3.62 -8.91
N VAL A 245 -22.72 2.58 -8.94
CA VAL A 245 -23.09 1.88 -10.18
C VAL A 245 -24.23 2.63 -10.87
N ALA A 246 -24.06 2.93 -12.16
CA ALA A 246 -25.10 3.58 -12.97
C ALA A 246 -26.23 2.61 -13.33
N GLY A 247 -27.05 2.19 -12.35
CA GLY A 247 -28.24 1.35 -12.55
C GLY A 247 -27.96 -0.06 -13.10
N SER A 248 -29.00 -0.90 -13.17
CA SER A 248 -28.91 -2.25 -13.75
C SER A 248 -28.74 -2.18 -15.27
N GLY A 249 -27.64 -2.72 -15.81
CA GLY A 249 -27.34 -2.73 -17.24
C GLY A 249 -26.51 -1.55 -17.77
N GLY A 250 -26.10 -0.61 -16.90
CA GLY A 250 -25.17 0.47 -17.24
C GLY A 250 -23.70 0.05 -17.18
N ALA A 251 -22.79 0.97 -17.52
CA ALA A 251 -21.34 0.76 -17.66
C ALA A 251 -20.57 0.43 -16.35
N GLY A 252 -21.24 0.01 -15.27
CA GLY A 252 -20.62 -0.20 -13.96
C GLY A 252 -20.37 1.10 -13.19
N SER A 253 -19.49 1.04 -12.18
CA SER A 253 -19.01 2.21 -11.43
C SER A 253 -17.67 2.73 -12.01
N LEU A 254 -17.25 3.94 -11.63
CA LEU A 254 -15.95 4.49 -12.05
C LEU A 254 -14.79 3.57 -11.63
N LEU A 255 -14.86 3.03 -10.41
CA LEU A 255 -13.87 2.06 -9.93
C LEU A 255 -13.84 0.79 -10.78
N MET A 256 -15.01 0.25 -11.16
CA MET A 256 -15.09 -0.93 -12.00
C MET A 256 -14.50 -0.68 -13.39
N MET A 257 -14.93 0.40 -14.05
CA MET A 257 -14.44 0.76 -15.38
C MET A 257 -12.91 0.96 -15.40
N TRP A 258 -12.37 1.64 -14.40
CA TRP A 258 -10.92 1.81 -14.26
C TRP A 258 -10.21 0.47 -14.05
N THR A 259 -10.73 -0.37 -13.14
CA THR A 259 -10.11 -1.66 -12.82
C THR A 259 -10.11 -2.59 -14.02
N GLU A 260 -11.24 -2.69 -14.73
CA GLU A 260 -11.36 -3.51 -15.94
C GLU A 260 -10.42 -3.03 -17.05
N THR A 261 -10.30 -1.71 -17.25
CA THR A 261 -9.40 -1.16 -18.28
C THR A 261 -7.94 -1.43 -17.95
N VAL A 262 -7.52 -1.23 -16.70
CA VAL A 262 -6.15 -1.53 -16.24
C VAL A 262 -5.83 -3.02 -16.39
N LEU A 263 -6.73 -3.90 -15.96
CA LEU A 263 -6.52 -5.35 -16.05
C LEU A 263 -6.50 -5.84 -17.49
N ALA A 264 -7.43 -5.37 -18.34
CA ALA A 264 -7.43 -5.69 -19.76
C ALA A 264 -6.12 -5.26 -20.42
N ARG A 265 -5.59 -4.09 -20.04
CA ARG A 265 -4.34 -3.59 -20.58
C ARG A 265 -3.12 -4.38 -20.11
N LEU A 266 -3.06 -4.76 -18.83
CA LEU A 266 -2.02 -5.62 -18.29
C LEU A 266 -2.03 -7.01 -18.96
N LEU A 267 -3.21 -7.63 -19.06
CA LEU A 267 -3.37 -8.97 -19.63
C LEU A 267 -3.13 -9.01 -21.15
N ALA A 268 -3.15 -7.86 -21.81
CA ALA A 268 -2.74 -7.74 -23.21
C ALA A 268 -1.21 -7.84 -23.39
N VAL A 269 -0.40 -7.69 -22.33
CA VAL A 269 1.07 -7.73 -22.40
C VAL A 269 1.72 -8.85 -21.60
N VAL A 270 1.09 -9.32 -20.52
CA VAL A 270 1.61 -10.40 -19.66
C VAL A 270 0.50 -11.31 -19.16
N ASP A 271 0.85 -12.53 -18.76
CA ASP A 271 -0.06 -13.53 -18.17
C ASP A 271 0.10 -13.68 -16.65
N TRP A 272 0.67 -12.66 -16.00
CA TRP A 272 1.01 -12.72 -14.58
C TRP A 272 -0.22 -12.72 -13.67
N PRO A 273 -0.17 -13.44 -12.53
CA PRO A 273 -1.25 -13.38 -11.56
C PRO A 273 -1.35 -11.99 -10.92
N VAL A 274 -2.57 -11.48 -10.79
CA VAL A 274 -2.87 -10.26 -10.03
C VAL A 274 -3.45 -10.65 -8.68
N THR A 275 -2.76 -10.26 -7.60
CA THR A 275 -3.17 -10.57 -6.23
C THR A 275 -3.36 -9.30 -5.43
N SER A 276 -4.55 -9.12 -4.87
CA SER A 276 -4.84 -8.04 -3.93
C SER A 276 -4.41 -8.44 -2.52
N LEU A 277 -3.79 -7.52 -1.79
CA LEU A 277 -3.39 -7.69 -0.39
C LEU A 277 -4.13 -6.67 0.48
N LYS A 278 -4.49 -7.06 1.72
CA LYS A 278 -4.93 -6.08 2.73
C LYS A 278 -3.75 -5.17 3.12
N LEU A 279 -4.03 -3.98 3.65
CA LEU A 279 -2.99 -2.96 3.91
C LEU A 279 -1.88 -3.44 4.84
N ASP A 280 -2.19 -4.24 5.86
CA ASP A 280 -1.17 -4.86 6.72
C ASP A 280 -0.21 -5.74 5.91
N ASP A 281 -0.74 -6.57 5.02
CA ASP A 281 0.04 -7.56 4.26
C ASP A 281 0.84 -6.86 3.16
N LEU A 282 0.27 -5.79 2.59
CA LEU A 282 0.96 -4.91 1.64
C LEU A 282 2.13 -4.19 2.31
N ALA A 283 1.92 -3.56 3.47
CA ALA A 283 2.99 -2.90 4.23
C ALA A 283 4.10 -3.91 4.59
N ALA A 284 3.72 -5.10 5.05
CA ALA A 284 4.67 -6.16 5.35
C ALA A 284 5.42 -6.64 4.09
N ALA A 285 4.80 -6.63 2.90
CA ALA A 285 5.48 -6.95 1.65
C ALA A 285 6.58 -5.93 1.30
N PHE A 286 6.32 -4.63 1.50
CA PHE A 286 7.35 -3.59 1.34
C PHE A 286 8.49 -3.74 2.36
N MET A 287 8.17 -3.95 3.64
CA MET A 287 9.19 -4.13 4.68
C MET A 287 10.03 -5.40 4.46
N ARG A 288 9.42 -6.50 4.00
CA ARG A 288 10.16 -7.72 3.61
C ARG A 288 11.07 -7.47 2.41
N ARG A 289 10.61 -6.68 1.43
CA ARG A 289 11.43 -6.27 0.28
C ARG A 289 12.66 -5.48 0.73
N GLU A 290 12.46 -4.49 1.58
CA GLU A 290 13.53 -3.66 2.11
C GLU A 290 14.53 -4.47 2.96
N ALA A 291 14.04 -5.30 3.90
CA ALA A 291 14.89 -6.17 4.71
C ALA A 291 15.75 -7.09 3.85
N ARG A 292 15.19 -7.62 2.76
CA ARG A 292 15.93 -8.43 1.78
C ARG A 292 16.99 -7.62 1.03
N ASP A 293 16.66 -6.42 0.57
CA ASP A 293 17.63 -5.58 -0.15
C ASP A 293 18.80 -5.19 0.77
N ASN A 294 18.54 -4.97 2.06
CA ASN A 294 19.56 -4.74 3.09
C ASN A 294 20.48 -5.94 3.34
N CYS A 295 20.06 -7.16 2.98
CA CYS A 295 20.94 -8.34 2.98
C CYS A 295 22.02 -8.32 1.90
N ARG A 296 21.98 -7.37 0.95
CA ARG A 296 22.99 -7.20 -0.12
C ARG A 296 23.31 -8.52 -0.83
N LEU A 297 22.25 -9.20 -1.25
CA LEU A 297 22.33 -10.54 -1.83
C LEU A 297 23.09 -10.51 -3.16
N SER A 298 23.90 -11.54 -3.41
CA SER A 298 24.59 -11.72 -4.69
C SER A 298 24.46 -13.16 -5.18
N HIS A 299 24.27 -13.31 -6.49
CA HIS A 299 24.12 -14.58 -7.18
C HIS A 299 25.25 -14.74 -8.21
N ARG A 300 25.88 -15.92 -8.24
CA ARG A 300 26.90 -16.27 -9.23
C ARG A 300 26.60 -17.63 -9.85
N LEU A 301 26.54 -17.67 -11.17
CA LEU A 301 26.37 -18.92 -11.92
C LEU A 301 27.73 -19.58 -12.17
N GLY A 302 27.82 -20.87 -11.87
CA GLY A 302 28.93 -21.73 -12.26
C GLY A 302 28.59 -22.44 -13.56
N ILE A 303 29.31 -22.16 -14.63
CA ILE A 303 29.01 -22.69 -15.98
C ILE A 303 30.11 -23.67 -16.39
N SER A 304 29.71 -24.83 -16.92
CA SER A 304 30.63 -25.77 -17.54
C SER A 304 31.03 -25.27 -18.92
N ARG A 305 32.34 -25.10 -19.17
CA ARG A 305 32.85 -24.73 -20.50
C ARG A 305 32.64 -25.83 -21.55
N ALA A 306 32.64 -27.10 -21.12
CA ALA A 306 32.51 -28.23 -22.04
C ALA A 306 31.07 -28.40 -22.55
N SER A 307 30.08 -28.23 -21.67
CA SER A 307 28.66 -28.41 -22.01
C SER A 307 27.90 -27.11 -22.26
N GLY A 308 28.47 -25.96 -21.90
CA GLY A 308 27.78 -24.67 -22.00
C GLY A 308 26.56 -24.55 -21.09
N THR A 309 26.51 -25.32 -19.99
CA THR A 309 25.36 -25.38 -19.09
C THR A 309 25.71 -24.92 -17.68
N VAL A 310 24.76 -24.29 -17.00
CA VAL A 310 24.86 -23.93 -15.58
C VAL A 310 24.89 -25.22 -14.75
N GLN A 311 25.90 -25.34 -13.89
CA GLN A 311 26.13 -26.48 -13.00
C GLN A 311 25.75 -26.17 -11.56
N TYR A 312 25.97 -24.93 -11.12
CA TYR A 312 25.64 -24.49 -9.78
C TYR A 312 25.30 -23.01 -9.73
N ILE A 313 24.61 -22.62 -8.68
CA ILE A 313 24.28 -21.24 -8.31
C ILE A 313 24.86 -20.99 -6.92
N ALA A 314 25.83 -20.10 -6.82
CA ALA A 314 26.32 -19.61 -5.54
C ALA A 314 25.50 -18.38 -5.13
N VAL A 315 24.94 -18.41 -3.93
CA VAL A 315 24.18 -17.31 -3.34
C VAL A 315 24.91 -16.84 -2.09
N THR A 316 25.07 -15.53 -1.94
CA THR A 316 25.75 -14.93 -0.78
C THR A 316 24.92 -13.78 -0.21
N SER A 317 25.05 -13.53 1.08
CA SER A 317 24.53 -12.34 1.76
C SER A 317 25.70 -11.49 2.26
N GLY A 318 25.51 -10.17 2.32
CA GLY A 318 26.48 -9.26 2.91
C GLY A 318 26.53 -9.34 4.44
N ALA A 319 27.62 -8.84 5.03
CA ALA A 319 27.81 -8.79 6.49
C ALA A 319 26.88 -7.79 7.23
N ALA A 320 26.12 -6.97 6.50
CA ALA A 320 25.29 -5.90 7.07
C ALA A 320 24.00 -6.38 7.75
N ALA A 321 23.63 -7.65 7.60
CA ALA A 321 22.37 -8.20 8.13
C ALA A 321 22.54 -8.86 9.52
N ALA A 322 23.28 -8.25 10.45
CA ALA A 322 23.43 -8.85 11.77
C ALA A 322 22.05 -9.08 12.43
N ALA A 323 21.77 -10.34 12.80
CA ALA A 323 20.54 -10.86 13.42
C ALA A 323 19.31 -11.14 12.52
N ILE A 324 19.39 -11.04 11.19
CA ILE A 324 18.27 -11.38 10.29
C ILE A 324 18.64 -12.56 9.37
N GLU A 325 17.80 -13.59 9.34
CA GLU A 325 17.88 -14.64 8.33
C GLU A 325 17.43 -14.06 6.97
N CYS A 326 18.35 -14.01 6.01
CA CYS A 326 18.13 -13.45 4.70
C CYS A 326 17.48 -14.47 3.76
N GLY A 327 16.31 -14.15 3.22
CA GLY A 327 15.65 -14.95 2.18
C GLY A 327 15.99 -14.45 0.78
N ALA A 328 16.87 -15.15 0.06
CA ALA A 328 17.24 -14.84 -1.31
C ALA A 328 16.29 -15.51 -2.32
N PRO A 329 15.49 -14.75 -3.08
CA PRO A 329 14.59 -15.32 -4.08
C PRO A 329 15.39 -15.89 -5.25
N LEU A 330 15.00 -17.08 -5.69
CA LEU A 330 15.59 -17.78 -6.81
C LEU A 330 14.48 -18.31 -7.72
N ILE A 331 14.49 -17.84 -8.96
CA ILE A 331 13.53 -18.23 -10.01
C ILE A 331 14.29 -19.04 -11.05
N THR A 332 13.80 -20.23 -11.37
CA THR A 332 14.36 -21.09 -12.41
C THR A 332 13.28 -21.52 -13.40
N PRO A 333 13.63 -21.89 -14.65
CA PRO A 333 12.66 -22.49 -15.56
C PRO A 333 12.09 -23.80 -15.01
N ARG A 334 10.86 -24.13 -15.40
CA ARG A 334 10.25 -25.42 -15.08
C ARG A 334 11.11 -26.55 -15.64
N GLY A 335 11.27 -27.61 -14.86
CA GLY A 335 12.17 -28.73 -15.18
C GLY A 335 13.63 -28.51 -14.77
N VAL A 336 13.99 -27.31 -14.29
CA VAL A 336 15.29 -27.04 -13.66
C VAL A 336 15.14 -27.14 -12.14
N GLY A 337 15.81 -28.13 -11.55
CA GLY A 337 15.88 -28.32 -10.11
C GLY A 337 17.11 -27.65 -9.50
N VAL A 338 17.01 -27.29 -8.22
CA VAL A 338 18.12 -26.74 -7.43
C VAL A 338 18.14 -27.44 -6.07
N ASP A 339 19.33 -27.85 -5.61
CA ASP A 339 19.51 -28.55 -4.34
C ASP A 339 20.83 -28.15 -3.66
N GLY A 340 20.85 -28.03 -2.33
CA GLY A 340 22.05 -27.67 -1.56
C GLY A 340 21.79 -27.41 -0.06
N ASN A 341 22.87 -27.27 0.71
CA ASN A 341 22.78 -26.96 2.15
C ASN A 341 22.17 -25.56 2.39
N GLY A 342 21.23 -25.45 3.34
CA GLY A 342 20.59 -24.18 3.74
C GLY A 342 19.24 -23.87 3.08
N THR A 343 18.68 -24.80 2.31
CA THR A 343 17.45 -24.56 1.55
C THR A 343 16.20 -25.06 2.27
N SER A 344 15.46 -24.17 2.92
CA SER A 344 14.01 -24.30 2.96
C SER A 344 13.49 -23.71 1.64
N LEU A 345 13.43 -24.52 0.58
CA LEU A 345 12.77 -24.12 -0.67
C LEU A 345 11.26 -24.04 -0.36
N LEU A 346 10.79 -22.86 0.04
CA LEU A 346 9.36 -22.59 0.04
C LEU A 346 8.95 -22.40 -1.42
N ALA A 347 8.20 -23.37 -1.96
CA ALA A 347 7.50 -23.18 -3.22
C ALA A 347 6.56 -21.97 -3.07
N ALA A 348 6.80 -20.91 -3.82
CA ALA A 348 5.92 -19.74 -3.78
C ALA A 348 4.59 -20.02 -4.48
N VAL A 349 3.56 -19.39 -3.94
CA VAL A 349 2.17 -19.36 -4.43
C VAL A 349 2.12 -18.72 -5.81
N GLY A 350 1.61 -19.48 -6.79
CA GLY A 350 1.35 -19.00 -8.15
C GLY A 350 2.39 -19.44 -9.17
N THR A 351 2.01 -20.38 -10.03
CA THR A 351 2.76 -20.69 -11.24
C THR A 351 2.55 -19.56 -12.26
N ALA A 352 3.49 -18.61 -12.35
CA ALA A 352 3.72 -18.02 -13.68
C ALA A 352 4.07 -19.21 -14.58
N ALA A 353 3.34 -19.39 -15.69
CA ALA A 353 3.45 -20.58 -16.51
C ALA A 353 4.92 -20.80 -16.91
N GLY A 354 5.53 -21.90 -16.45
CA GLY A 354 6.87 -22.29 -16.86
C GLY A 354 8.04 -21.92 -15.93
N TYR A 355 7.81 -21.44 -14.71
CA TYR A 355 8.91 -21.19 -13.75
C TYR A 355 8.68 -21.85 -12.39
N ASN A 356 9.77 -22.22 -11.73
CA ASN A 356 9.85 -22.58 -10.32
C ASN A 356 10.34 -21.36 -9.53
N SER A 357 9.69 -21.05 -8.42
CA SER A 357 10.12 -19.99 -7.50
C SER A 357 10.46 -20.60 -6.14
N SER A 358 11.62 -20.22 -5.61
CA SER A 358 12.16 -20.72 -4.36
C SER A 358 12.85 -19.60 -3.58
N VAL A 359 13.07 -19.83 -2.28
CA VAL A 359 13.81 -18.91 -1.41
C VAL A 359 14.96 -19.66 -0.76
N VAL A 360 16.17 -19.11 -0.87
CA VAL A 360 17.38 -19.62 -0.25
C VAL A 360 17.61 -18.85 1.04
N ARG A 361 17.66 -19.54 2.18
CA ARG A 361 17.86 -18.87 3.47
C ARG A 361 19.34 -18.82 3.82
N LEU A 362 19.82 -17.63 4.19
CA LEU A 362 21.22 -17.37 4.52
C LEU A 362 21.33 -16.59 5.83
N PRO A 363 22.25 -16.93 6.74
CA PRO A 363 22.63 -16.00 7.82
C PRO A 363 23.34 -14.77 7.22
N ALA A 364 23.54 -13.73 8.04
CA ALA A 364 24.38 -12.58 7.68
C ALA A 364 25.80 -13.01 7.29
N GLY A 365 26.33 -12.49 6.17
CA GLY A 365 27.64 -12.90 5.65
C GLY A 365 27.69 -14.37 5.18
N GLY A 366 26.54 -15.05 5.13
CA GLY A 366 26.42 -16.45 4.77
C GLY A 366 26.53 -16.70 3.27
N SER A 367 26.76 -17.96 2.92
CA SER A 367 26.80 -18.42 1.54
C SER A 367 26.15 -19.78 1.39
N ALA A 368 25.47 -20.01 0.27
CA ALA A 368 24.97 -21.30 -0.17
C ALA A 368 25.48 -21.61 -1.58
N LEU A 369 25.72 -22.90 -1.84
CA LEU A 369 26.05 -23.41 -3.16
C LEU A 369 24.99 -24.43 -3.55
N LEU A 370 24.21 -24.10 -4.59
CA LEU A 370 23.09 -24.89 -5.06
C LEU A 370 23.50 -25.60 -6.33
N ARG A 371 23.42 -26.93 -6.37
CA ARG A 371 23.61 -27.71 -7.58
C ARG A 371 22.38 -27.59 -8.45
N VAL A 372 22.59 -27.41 -9.74
CA VAL A 372 21.51 -27.35 -10.73
C VAL A 372 21.32 -28.73 -11.33
N SER A 373 20.08 -29.21 -11.37
CA SER A 373 19.67 -30.40 -12.11
C SER A 373 18.75 -30.00 -13.28
N GLY A 374 18.81 -30.77 -14.37
CA GLY A 374 18.21 -30.39 -15.63
C GLY A 374 19.13 -29.52 -16.50
N ALA A 375 18.81 -29.42 -17.80
CA ALA A 375 19.61 -28.62 -18.73
C ALA A 375 19.24 -27.14 -18.62
N LEU A 376 20.16 -26.32 -18.12
CA LEU A 376 20.07 -24.86 -18.17
C LEU A 376 21.22 -24.33 -19.05
N PRO A 377 21.02 -24.25 -20.37
CA PRO A 377 22.04 -23.72 -21.27
C PRO A 377 22.32 -22.26 -20.95
N TRP A 378 23.59 -21.88 -21.01
CA TRP A 378 24.03 -20.50 -20.85
C TRP A 378 24.92 -20.11 -22.02
N ALA A 379 24.46 -19.12 -22.76
CA ALA A 379 25.26 -18.43 -23.76
C ALA A 379 25.59 -17.03 -23.24
N LEU A 380 26.85 -16.60 -23.43
CA LEU A 380 27.13 -15.17 -23.31
C LEU A 380 26.36 -14.44 -24.41
N PRO A 381 25.71 -13.31 -24.11
CA PRO A 381 25.16 -12.47 -25.18
C PRO A 381 26.28 -12.15 -26.18
N PRO A 382 25.98 -12.07 -27.49
CA PRO A 382 26.95 -11.53 -28.44
C PRO A 382 27.42 -10.18 -27.93
N ARG A 383 28.74 -9.92 -27.96
CA ARG A 383 29.24 -8.57 -27.68
C ARG A 383 28.67 -7.68 -28.79
N VAL A 384 27.79 -6.74 -28.41
CA VAL A 384 27.30 -5.66 -29.29
C VAL A 384 28.36 -4.59 -29.39
#